data_AF-A0A3S2KWR2-F1
#
_entry.id   AF-A0A3S2KWR2-F1
#
_cell.length_a   1.000
_cell.length_b   1.000
_cell.length_c   1.000
_cell.angle_alpha   90.00
_cell.angle_beta   90.00
_cell.angle_gamma   90.00
#
_symmetry.space_group_name_H-M   'P 1'
#
loop_
_entity.id
_entity.type
_entity.pdbx_description
1 polymer ?
#
loop_
_entity_poly.entity_id
_entity_poly.type
_entity_poly.pdbx_seq_one_letter_code
_entity_poly.pdbx_strand_id
1 'polypeptide(L)' 'MQEERSTGLSRRSFLRAFGGASTTAVAAAALAPREAQAYDPGEDEMRARYRETDHIKAYYRVNRYPEKK' A
#
# COMPACT_ATOMS: atom_id res chain seq x y z
N MET A 1 2.99 37.17 27.53
CA MET A 1 3.28 35.93 28.27
C MET A 1 3.71 34.88 27.26
N GLN A 2 5.00 34.81 26.91
CA GLN A 2 5.54 33.86 25.95
C GLN A 2 6.66 33.10 26.65
N GLU A 3 6.29 32.15 27.49
CA GLU A 3 7.27 31.35 28.22
C GLU A 3 6.67 30.02 28.66
N GLU A 4 6.52 29.10 27.72
CA GLU A 4 6.58 27.68 28.05
C GLU A 4 7.59 26.99 27.13
N ARG A 5 8.71 26.68 27.75
CA ARG A 5 9.91 26.05 27.23
C ARG A 5 9.59 24.66 26.71
N SER A 6 9.60 24.45 25.39
CA SER A 6 9.79 23.11 24.84
C SER A 6 11.30 22.88 24.61
N THR A 7 12.02 22.62 25.70
CA THR A 7 13.42 22.14 25.72
C THR A 7 13.54 20.67 25.31
N GLY A 8 12.76 20.27 24.29
CA GLY A 8 12.90 18.98 23.63
C GLY A 8 13.53 19.23 22.28
N LEU A 9 14.61 18.51 21.95
CA LEU A 9 15.15 18.46 20.59
C LEU A 9 13.98 18.30 19.62
N SER A 10 13.66 19.38 18.88
CA SER A 10 12.55 19.36 17.94
C SER A 10 12.77 18.22 16.96
N ARG A 11 11.77 17.35 16.79
CA ARG A 11 11.82 16.24 15.82
C ARG A 11 12.25 16.72 14.44
N ARG A 12 11.84 17.95 14.08
CA ARG A 12 12.24 18.62 12.84
C ARG A 12 13.72 18.97 12.79
N SER A 13 14.31 19.39 13.91
CA SER A 13 15.74 19.67 14.02
C SER A 13 16.57 18.38 13.99
N PHE A 14 16.08 17.32 14.64
CA PHE A 14 16.69 16.00 14.58
C PHE A 14 16.68 15.44 13.15
N LEU A 15 15.54 15.46 12.46
CA LEU A 15 15.43 15.00 11.08
C LEU A 15 16.20 15.88 10.08
N ARG A 16 16.34 17.18 10.35
CA ARG A 16 17.21 18.07 9.53
C ARG A 16 18.68 17.77 9.72
N ALA A 17 19.13 17.52 10.95
CA ALA A 17 20.52 17.18 11.25
C ALA A 17 20.88 15.78 10.72
N PHE A 18 19.97 14.81 10.88
CA PHE A 18 20.20 13.41 10.51
C PHE A 18 19.86 13.11 9.04
N GLY A 19 18.92 13.84 8.44
CA GLY A 19 18.52 13.67 7.04
C GLY A 19 19.20 14.63 6.06
N GLY A 20 19.88 15.68 6.56
CA GLY A 20 20.49 16.72 5.71
C GLY A 20 21.92 16.44 5.26
N ALA A 21 22.67 15.56 5.95
CA ALA A 21 24.12 15.43 5.73
C ALA A 21 24.62 14.01 5.43
N SER A 22 23.80 12.95 5.54
CA SER A 22 24.32 11.56 5.56
C SER A 22 23.58 10.55 4.67
N THR A 23 22.65 10.95 3.80
CA THR A 23 21.89 9.99 2.97
C THR A 23 22.39 9.81 1.53
N THR A 24 23.41 10.56 1.09
CA THR A 24 23.86 10.48 -0.31
C THR A 24 24.68 9.24 -0.64
N ALA A 25 25.25 8.54 0.35
CA ALA A 25 26.18 7.43 0.08
C ALA A 25 25.58 6.01 0.13
N VAL A 26 24.46 5.79 0.82
CA VAL A 26 23.90 4.43 1.01
C VAL A 26 22.64 4.18 0.17
N ALA A 27 21.93 5.23 -0.26
CA ALA A 27 20.70 5.09 -1.05
C ALA A 27 20.94 4.84 -2.55
N ALA A 28 22.15 5.04 -3.07
CA ALA A 28 22.42 4.86 -4.51
C ALA A 28 22.24 3.40 -4.96
N ALA A 29 22.60 2.43 -4.12
CA ALA A 29 22.43 1.01 -4.44
C ALA A 29 20.98 0.53 -4.43
N ALA A 30 20.09 1.20 -3.66
CA ALA A 30 18.66 0.90 -3.59
C ALA A 30 17.84 1.58 -4.69
N LEU A 31 18.37 2.64 -5.31
CA LEU A 31 17.74 3.39 -6.39
C LEU A 31 18.26 3.01 -7.78
N ALA A 32 19.27 2.14 -7.86
CA ALA A 32 19.68 1.56 -9.13
C ALA A 32 18.49 0.79 -9.72
N PRO A 33 18.00 1.13 -10.93
CA PRO A 33 16.94 0.39 -11.57
C PRO A 33 17.43 -1.04 -11.78
N ARG A 34 16.82 -1.98 -11.04
CA ARG A 34 17.00 -3.41 -11.24
C ARG A 34 15.91 -3.86 -12.18
N GLU A 35 16.21 -4.81 -13.06
CA GLU A 35 15.16 -5.47 -13.83
C GLU A 35 14.14 -6.05 -12.84
N ALA A 36 12.89 -5.57 -12.95
CA ALA A 36 11.81 -6.08 -12.14
C ALA A 36 11.51 -7.50 -12.61
N GLN A 37 11.83 -8.50 -11.80
CA GLN A 37 11.37 -9.85 -12.07
C GLN A 37 9.86 -9.88 -11.85
N ALA A 38 9.12 -9.92 -12.96
CA ALA A 38 7.70 -10.21 -12.92
C ALA A 38 7.51 -11.64 -12.44
N TYR A 39 6.82 -11.79 -11.32
CA TYR A 39 6.34 -13.10 -10.90
C TYR A 39 5.26 -13.55 -11.89
N ASP A 40 5.41 -14.74 -12.47
CA ASP A 40 4.41 -15.35 -13.33
C ASP A 40 3.46 -16.21 -12.47
N PRO A 41 2.25 -15.72 -12.16
CA PRO A 41 1.27 -16.51 -11.45
C PRO A 41 0.79 -17.61 -12.41
N GLY A 42 1.26 -18.84 -12.20
CA GLY A 42 0.91 -19.96 -13.08
C GLY A 42 -0.59 -20.26 -13.17
N GLU A 43 -0.95 -21.27 -13.95
CA GLU A 43 -2.34 -21.67 -14.24
C GLU A 43 -3.25 -21.78 -13.00
N ASP A 44 -2.72 -22.29 -11.89
CA ASP A 44 -3.49 -22.45 -10.64
C ASP A 44 -3.88 -21.11 -10.00
N GLU A 45 -3.01 -20.11 -10.10
CA GLU A 45 -3.26 -18.77 -9.55
C GLU A 45 -4.12 -17.93 -10.49
N MET A 46 -3.92 -18.10 -11.80
CA MET A 46 -4.76 -17.56 -12.86
C MET A 46 -6.16 -18.18 -12.91
N ARG A 47 -6.38 -19.32 -12.23
CA ARG A 47 -7.64 -20.06 -12.34
C ARG A 47 -8.82 -19.22 -11.86
N ALA A 48 -9.86 -19.17 -12.69
CA ALA A 48 -11.13 -18.54 -12.34
C ALA A 48 -11.68 -19.17 -11.04
N ARG A 49 -11.69 -18.37 -9.96
CA ARG A 49 -12.23 -18.79 -8.65
C ARG A 49 -13.74 -18.65 -8.58
N TYR A 50 -14.33 -17.88 -9.49
CA TYR A 50 -15.77 -17.72 -9.57
C TYR A 50 -16.42 -19.01 -10.09
N ARG A 51 -17.41 -19.50 -9.36
CA ARG A 51 -18.18 -20.70 -9.73
C ARG A 51 -19.65 -20.33 -9.87
N GLU A 52 -20.22 -20.48 -11.05
CA GLU A 52 -21.64 -20.30 -11.28
C GLU A 52 -22.45 -21.50 -10.76
N THR A 53 -22.61 -21.58 -9.45
CA THR A 53 -23.40 -22.62 -8.79
C THR A 53 -24.80 -22.11 -8.49
N ASP A 54 -25.75 -23.05 -8.31
CA ASP A 54 -27.16 -22.71 -8.04
C ASP A 54 -27.32 -21.86 -6.78
N HIS A 55 -26.53 -22.11 -5.73
CA HIS A 55 -26.59 -21.34 -4.49
C HIS A 55 -26.10 -19.89 -4.68
N ILE A 56 -25.08 -19.65 -5.51
CA ILE A 56 -24.60 -18.30 -5.84
C ILE A 56 -25.66 -17.54 -6.63
N LYS A 57 -26.25 -18.20 -7.65
CA LYS A 57 -27.34 -17.60 -8.44
C LYS A 57 -28.56 -17.28 -7.57
N ALA A 58 -28.92 -18.18 -6.66
CA ALA A 58 -30.00 -17.96 -5.70
C ALA A 58 -29.72 -16.75 -4.80
N TYR A 59 -28.54 -16.66 -4.18
CA TYR A 59 -28.16 -15.54 -3.31
C TYR A 59 -28.33 -14.18 -4.00
N TYR A 60 -27.84 -14.03 -5.23
CA TYR A 60 -27.97 -12.77 -5.97
C TYR A 60 -29.39 -12.48 -6.44
N ARG A 61 -30.19 -13.51 -6.73
CA ARG A 61 -31.61 -13.33 -7.09
C ARG A 61 -32.41 -12.76 -5.92
N VAL A 62 -32.23 -13.27 -4.70
CA VAL A 62 -32.99 -12.79 -3.52
C VAL A 62 -32.52 -11.44 -3.01
N ASN A 63 -31.22 -11.14 -3.14
CA ASN A 63 -30.63 -9.89 -2.64
C ASN A 63 -30.54 -8.78 -3.70
N ARG A 64 -31.24 -8.93 -4.83
CA ARG A 64 -31.25 -7.92 -5.88
C ARG A 64 -31.99 -6.67 -5.40
N TYR A 65 -31.44 -5.49 -5.68
CA TYR A 65 -32.17 -4.25 -5.48
C TYR A 65 -33.43 -4.20 -6.33
N PRO A 66 -34.55 -3.67 -5.81
CA PRO A 66 -35.77 -3.52 -6.61
C PRO A 66 -35.47 -2.62 -7.79
N GLU A 67 -35.73 -3.13 -8.99
CA GLU A 67 -35.69 -2.29 -10.20
C GLU A 67 -36.83 -1.29 -10.12
N LYS A 68 -36.53 -0.01 -10.39
CA LYS A 68 -37.57 1.02 -10.51
C LYS A 68 -38.43 0.65 -11.72
N LYS A 69 -39.73 0.47 -11.47
CA LYS A 69 -40.75 0.30 -12.51
C LYS A 69 -40.98 1.59 -13.27
#